data_AF-A0A6M5YQG4-F1
#
_entry.id   AF-A0A6M5YQG4-F1
#
_cell.length_a   1.000
_cell.length_b   1.000
_cell.length_c   1.000
_cell.angle_alpha   90.00
_cell.angle_beta   90.00
_cell.angle_gamma   90.00
#
_symmetry.space_group_name_H-M   'P 1'
#
loop_
_entity.id
_entity.type
_entity.pdbx_description
1 polymer ?
#
loop_
_entity_poly.entity_id
_entity_poly.type
_entity_poly.pdbx_seq_one_letter_code
_entity_poly.pdbx_strand_id
1 'polypeptide(L)'
;MPASPSRAVYLTSLLLALPACHTQGTDGGAGREQQKIVATAPLARDTTVYQKYVCQIHARRQVNIRALESGYLEAIRIREGQVVKAGEELFKVVPTIYEAMYAADKADVQLAQSTHPADHVIDG
;
A
#
# COMPACT_ATOMS: atom_id res chain seq x y z
N MET A 1 -97.11 -49.30 30.73
CA MET A 1 -97.46 -48.23 31.69
C MET A 1 -96.92 -46.91 31.13
N PRO A 2 -97.75 -46.02 30.57
CA PRO A 2 -97.22 -44.80 29.94
C PRO A 2 -96.80 -43.78 31.01
N ALA A 3 -95.50 -43.47 31.03
CA ALA A 3 -94.93 -42.40 31.84
C ALA A 3 -95.48 -41.04 31.36
N SER A 4 -95.88 -40.18 32.29
CA SER A 4 -96.57 -38.92 32.01
C SER A 4 -95.73 -37.97 31.14
N PRO A 5 -96.33 -37.30 30.14
CA PRO A 5 -95.59 -36.49 29.16
C PRO A 5 -94.83 -35.33 29.79
N SER A 6 -95.28 -34.86 30.97
CA SER A 6 -94.62 -33.79 31.73
C SER A 6 -93.23 -34.17 32.23
N ARG A 7 -92.99 -35.44 32.62
CA ARG A 7 -91.68 -35.89 33.10
C ARG A 7 -90.68 -36.12 31.97
N ALA A 8 -91.17 -36.52 30.79
CA ALA A 8 -90.33 -36.66 29.59
C ALA A 8 -89.78 -35.32 29.11
N VAL A 9 -90.57 -34.24 29.20
CA VAL A 9 -90.13 -32.88 28.82
C VAL A 9 -89.00 -32.37 29.71
N TYR A 10 -89.06 -32.61 31.03
CA TYR A 10 -87.96 -32.22 31.91
C TYR A 10 -86.69 -33.05 31.67
N LEU A 11 -86.83 -34.35 31.37
CA LEU A 11 -85.69 -35.23 31.13
C LEU A 11 -84.96 -34.92 29.81
N THR A 12 -85.70 -34.55 28.76
CA THR A 12 -85.10 -34.14 27.47
C THR A 12 -84.44 -32.77 27.54
N SER A 13 -85.02 -31.83 28.28
CA SER A 13 -84.43 -30.50 28.53
C SER A 13 -83.09 -30.60 29.27
N LEU A 14 -82.98 -31.50 30.25
CA LEU A 14 -81.73 -31.73 31.00
C LEU A 14 -80.65 -32.42 30.16
N LEU A 15 -81.04 -33.29 29.22
CA LEU A 15 -80.09 -34.01 28.36
C LEU A 15 -79.49 -33.13 27.26
N LEU A 16 -80.14 -32.02 26.90
CA LEU A 16 -79.67 -31.09 25.86
C LEU A 16 -78.52 -30.17 26.34
N ALA A 17 -78.24 -30.11 27.64
CA ALA A 17 -77.25 -29.18 28.22
C ALA A 17 -75.81 -29.75 28.31
N LEU A 18 -75.56 -31.00 27.91
CA LEU A 18 -74.26 -31.66 28.12
C LEU A 18 -73.13 -31.42 27.08
N PRO A 19 -73.32 -30.91 25.85
CA PRO A 19 -72.20 -30.81 24.90
C PRO A 19 -71.43 -29.47 24.95
N ALA A 20 -71.29 -28.85 26.13
CA ALA A 20 -70.54 -27.61 26.32
C ALA A 20 -69.19 -27.77 27.05
N CYS A 21 -68.73 -29.00 27.31
CA CYS A 21 -67.39 -29.25 27.84
C CYS A 21 -66.43 -29.63 26.71
N HIS A 22 -65.80 -28.60 26.12
CA HIS A 22 -64.70 -28.71 25.16
C HIS A 22 -63.39 -28.39 25.89
N THR A 23 -62.58 -29.40 26.17
CA THR A 23 -61.18 -29.24 26.58
C THR A 23 -60.30 -30.12 25.71
N GLN A 24 -59.63 -29.43 24.77
CA GLN A 24 -58.36 -29.72 24.09
C GLN A 24 -57.68 -31.06 24.42
N GLY A 25 -57.48 -31.86 23.38
CA GLY A 25 -56.45 -32.90 23.37
C GLY A 25 -55.08 -32.31 23.04
N THR A 26 -54.04 -32.87 23.65
CA THR A 26 -52.70 -33.09 23.08
C THR A 26 -51.94 -33.98 24.05
N ASP A 27 -51.69 -35.23 23.69
CA ASP A 27 -50.55 -36.02 24.21
C ASP A 27 -50.04 -36.89 23.06
N GLY A 28 -49.59 -36.21 22.00
CA GLY A 28 -48.75 -36.81 20.97
C GLY A 28 -47.34 -36.95 21.52
N GLY A 29 -46.81 -38.17 21.55
CA GLY A 29 -45.43 -38.45 21.88
C GLY A 29 -44.48 -37.68 20.97
N ALA A 30 -43.90 -36.59 21.49
CA ALA A 30 -42.84 -35.85 20.83
C ALA A 30 -41.48 -36.43 21.26
N GLY A 31 -41.07 -37.52 20.61
CA GLY A 31 -39.65 -37.79 20.48
C GLY A 31 -39.04 -36.60 19.73
N ARG A 32 -38.19 -35.82 20.40
CA ARG A 32 -37.42 -34.75 19.74
C ARG A 32 -36.63 -35.38 18.60
N GLU A 33 -37.02 -35.11 17.36
CA GLU A 33 -36.16 -35.35 16.20
C GLU A 33 -34.89 -34.53 16.42
N GLN A 34 -33.79 -35.22 16.68
CA GLN A 34 -32.47 -34.61 16.69
C GLN A 34 -32.17 -34.22 15.24
N GLN A 35 -32.44 -32.95 14.89
CA GLN A 35 -32.01 -32.38 13.61
C GLN A 35 -30.51 -32.63 13.46
N LYS A 36 -30.14 -33.50 12.53
CA LYS A 36 -28.76 -33.86 12.24
C LYS A 36 -28.10 -32.69 11.53
N ILE A 37 -27.48 -31.80 12.30
CA ILE A 37 -26.72 -30.69 11.75
C ILE A 37 -25.43 -31.26 11.15
N VAL A 38 -25.24 -31.08 9.85
CA VAL A 38 -24.00 -31.45 9.16
C VAL A 38 -22.99 -30.34 9.41
N ALA A 39 -22.06 -30.57 10.34
CA ALA A 39 -20.93 -29.68 10.59
C ALA A 39 -19.68 -30.22 9.87
N THR A 40 -18.94 -29.34 9.19
CA THR A 40 -17.64 -29.67 8.60
C THR A 40 -16.52 -29.18 9.52
N ALA A 41 -15.51 -30.00 9.75
CA ALA A 41 -14.37 -29.66 10.61
C ALA A 41 -13.43 -28.66 9.91
N PRO A 42 -12.94 -27.62 10.63
CA PRO A 42 -12.01 -26.66 10.05
C PRO A 42 -10.64 -27.31 9.79
N LEU A 43 -10.10 -27.10 8.60
CA LEU A 43 -8.75 -27.53 8.23
C LEU A 43 -7.78 -26.37 8.47
N ALA A 44 -6.91 -26.48 9.48
CA ALA A 44 -5.85 -25.52 9.68
C ALA A 44 -4.78 -25.69 8.60
N ARG A 45 -4.56 -24.64 7.81
CA ARG A 45 -3.46 -24.55 6.85
C ARG A 45 -2.75 -23.23 7.02
N ASP A 46 -1.43 -23.28 7.08
CA ASP A 46 -0.60 -22.10 7.09
C ASP A 46 -0.83 -21.34 5.78
N THR A 47 -1.43 -20.15 5.89
CA THR A 47 -1.71 -19.28 4.75
C THR A 47 -0.95 -17.98 4.95
N THR A 48 -0.04 -17.71 4.04
CA THR A 48 0.67 -16.43 4.01
C THR A 48 -0.27 -15.36 3.46
N VAL A 49 -0.52 -14.31 4.25
CA VAL A 49 -1.36 -13.18 3.85
C VAL A 49 -0.49 -12.15 3.13
N TYR A 50 -0.67 -12.02 1.82
CA TYR A 50 0.02 -11.02 1.01
C TYR A 50 -0.75 -9.69 1.05
N GLN A 51 -0.12 -8.65 1.59
CA GLN A 51 -0.65 -7.30 1.55
C GLN A 51 -0.17 -6.58 0.29
N LYS A 52 -1.13 -6.11 -0.51
CA LYS A 52 -0.84 -5.36 -1.74
C LYS A 52 -0.74 -3.88 -1.39
N TYR A 53 0.42 -3.30 -1.64
CA TYR A 53 0.66 -1.88 -1.47
C TYR A 53 0.85 -1.21 -2.83
N VAL A 54 0.31 0.00 -2.95
CA VAL A 54 0.61 0.87 -4.09
C VAL A 54 1.93 1.60 -3.81
N CYS A 55 2.79 1.70 -4.81
CA CYS A 55 4.00 2.51 -4.73
C CYS A 55 4.25 3.23 -6.05
N GLN A 56 4.96 4.34 -5.94
CA GLN A 56 5.46 5.07 -7.09
C GLN A 56 6.96 4.83 -7.20
N ILE A 57 7.39 4.39 -8.38
CA ILE A 57 8.80 4.14 -8.66
C ILE A 57 9.45 5.46 -9.01
N HIS A 58 10.53 5.79 -8.32
CA HIS A 58 11.34 6.99 -8.58
C HIS A 58 12.76 6.56 -8.96
N ALA A 59 13.42 7.38 -9.78
CA ALA A 59 14.83 7.20 -10.07
C ALA A 59 15.65 7.34 -8.78
N ARG A 60 16.56 6.39 -8.51
CA ARG A 60 17.43 6.44 -7.32
C ARG A 60 18.27 7.72 -7.27
N ARG A 61 18.67 8.23 -8.44
CA ARG A 61 19.45 9.46 -8.59
C ARG A 61 18.97 10.18 -9.84
N GLN A 62 18.51 11.42 -9.67
CA GLN A 62 18.20 12.33 -10.76
C GLN A 62 19.15 13.52 -10.65
N VAL A 63 19.94 13.78 -11.70
CA VAL A 63 20.92 14.86 -11.72
C VAL A 63 20.57 15.77 -12.89
N ASN A 64 20.32 17.05 -12.58
CA ASN A 64 20.13 18.08 -13.60
C ASN A 64 21.46 18.80 -13.80
N ILE A 65 22.03 18.69 -14.99
CA ILE A 65 23.28 19.37 -15.33
C ILE A 65 22.96 20.84 -15.63
N ARG A 66 23.70 21.75 -15.00
CA ARG A 66 23.63 23.20 -15.23
C ARG A 66 25.03 23.74 -15.44
N ALA A 67 25.18 24.75 -16.28
CA ALA A 67 26.44 25.45 -16.41
C ALA A 67 26.76 26.19 -15.09
N LEU A 68 28.02 26.15 -14.67
CA LEU A 68 28.49 26.84 -13.46
C LEU A 68 28.48 28.37 -13.66
N GLU A 69 28.67 28.83 -14.89
CA GLU A 69 28.65 30.25 -15.26
C GLU A 69 27.89 30.49 -16.56
N SER A 70 27.44 31.73 -16.74
CA SER A 70 26.88 32.24 -17.98
C SER A 70 27.97 32.38 -19.04
N GLY A 71 28.21 31.32 -19.81
CA GLY A 71 29.11 31.30 -20.95
C GLY A 71 28.44 30.71 -22.19
N TYR A 72 29.07 30.90 -23.35
CA TYR A 72 28.61 30.27 -24.59
C TYR A 72 29.06 28.80 -24.64
N LEU A 73 28.20 27.95 -25.16
CA LEU A 73 28.50 26.54 -25.36
C LEU A 73 29.35 26.36 -26.62
N GLU A 74 30.52 25.73 -26.49
CA GLU A 74 31.42 25.43 -27.60
C GLU A 74 30.97 24.17 -28.34
N ALA A 75 30.70 23.08 -27.60
CA ALA A 75 30.33 21.79 -28.17
C ALA A 75 29.42 20.97 -27.25
N ILE A 76 28.44 20.32 -27.86
CA ILE A 76 27.61 19.27 -27.24
C ILE A 76 28.16 17.92 -27.72
N ARG A 77 28.65 17.10 -26.80
CA ARG A 77 29.26 15.79 -27.14
C ARG A 77 28.36 14.60 -26.84
N ILE A 78 27.15 14.85 -26.36
CA ILE A 78 26.17 13.82 -25.99
C ILE A 78 24.97 13.83 -26.95
N ARG A 79 24.44 12.64 -27.26
CA ARG A 79 23.15 12.48 -27.92
C ARG A 79 22.03 12.20 -26.91
N GLU A 80 20.82 12.61 -27.25
CA GLU A 80 19.64 12.31 -26.44
C GLU A 80 19.47 10.80 -26.24
N GLY A 81 19.18 10.39 -25.00
CA GLY A 81 19.00 8.98 -24.62
C GLY A 81 20.29 8.16 -24.50
N GLN A 82 21.47 8.75 -24.72
CA GLN A 82 22.74 8.07 -24.57
C GLN A 82 23.07 7.80 -23.09
N VAL A 83 23.49 6.57 -22.78
CA VAL A 83 24.02 6.21 -21.46
C VAL A 83 25.42 6.80 -21.32
N VAL A 84 25.61 7.64 -20.30
CA VAL A 84 26.90 8.29 -20.01
C VAL A 84 27.43 7.90 -18.64
N LYS A 85 28.75 7.90 -18.50
CA LYS A 85 29.42 7.57 -17.24
C LYS A 85 29.81 8.84 -16.48
N ALA A 86 30.02 8.70 -15.17
CA ALA A 86 30.56 9.78 -14.37
C ALA A 86 31.95 10.18 -14.87
N GLY A 87 32.17 11.48 -15.11
CA GLY A 87 33.42 12.03 -15.62
C GLY A 87 33.53 12.14 -17.15
N GLU A 88 32.51 11.71 -17.89
CA GLU A 88 32.47 11.92 -19.34
C GLU A 88 32.14 13.39 -19.66
N GLU A 89 32.87 13.99 -20.61
CA GLU A 89 32.66 15.38 -21.01
C GLU A 89 31.40 15.49 -21.88
N LEU A 90 30.34 16.04 -21.30
CA LEU A 90 29.05 16.15 -21.98
C LEU A 90 28.91 17.47 -22.75
N PHE A 91 29.44 18.54 -22.16
CA PHE A 91 29.32 19.92 -22.61
C PHE A 91 30.64 20.65 -22.41
N LYS A 92 31.11 21.35 -23.45
CA LYS A 92 32.26 22.24 -23.35
C LYS A 92 31.80 23.69 -23.41
N VAL A 93 32.14 24.49 -22.40
CA VAL A 93 31.84 25.93 -22.33
C VAL A 93 33.10 26.70 -22.71
N VAL A 94 32.95 27.78 -23.48
CA VAL A 94 34.08 28.62 -23.92
C VAL A 94 34.74 29.29 -22.70
N PRO A 95 36.02 29.02 -22.37
CA PRO A 95 36.63 29.44 -21.12
C PRO A 95 37.48 30.73 -21.26
N THR A 96 37.11 31.68 -22.12
CA THR A 96 37.98 32.83 -22.47
C THR A 96 38.54 33.60 -21.26
N ILE A 97 37.70 33.86 -20.25
CA ILE A 97 38.14 34.57 -19.03
C ILE A 97 39.06 33.70 -18.17
N TYR A 98 38.74 32.41 -18.06
CA TYR A 98 39.54 31.45 -17.29
C TYR A 98 40.91 31.21 -17.90
N GLU A 99 41.03 31.15 -19.23
CA GLU A 99 42.31 31.03 -19.91
C GLU A 99 43.22 32.23 -19.63
N ALA A 100 42.65 33.44 -19.64
CA ALA A 100 43.39 34.66 -19.33
C ALA A 100 43.86 34.69 -17.85
N MET A 101 42.97 34.35 -16.91
CA MET A 101 43.31 34.26 -15.48
C MET A 101 44.37 33.20 -15.22
N TYR A 102 44.20 32.01 -15.81
CA TYR A 102 45.16 30.92 -15.70
C TYR A 102 46.54 31.30 -16.25
N ALA A 103 46.57 32.04 -17.37
CA ALA A 103 47.83 32.54 -17.93
C ALA A 103 48.51 33.56 -17.00
N ALA A 104 47.74 34.46 -16.38
CA ALA A 104 48.26 35.42 -15.41
C ALA A 104 48.82 34.71 -14.16
N ASP A 105 48.04 33.84 -13.53
CA ASP A 105 48.46 33.07 -12.34
C ASP A 105 49.71 32.23 -12.63
N LYS A 106 49.79 31.64 -13.83
CA LYS A 106 50.95 30.87 -14.26
C LYS A 106 52.19 31.74 -14.41
N ALA A 107 52.05 32.97 -14.91
CA ALA A 107 53.16 33.92 -15.00
C ALA A 107 53.65 34.33 -13.61
N ASP A 108 52.72 34.57 -12.67
CA ASP A 108 53.06 34.91 -11.28
C ASP A 108 53.81 33.78 -10.57
N VAL A 109 53.37 32.53 -10.75
CA VAL A 109 54.07 31.35 -10.21
C VAL A 109 55.47 31.21 -10.80
N GLN A 110 55.64 31.44 -12.10
CA GLN A 110 56.96 31.40 -12.75
C GLN A 110 57.88 32.50 -12.25
N LEU A 111 57.35 33.71 -12.06
CA LEU A 111 58.10 34.82 -11.46
C LEU A 111 58.55 34.48 -10.05
N ALA A 112 57.67 33.94 -9.21
CA ALA A 112 58.02 33.51 -7.85
C ALA A 112 59.10 32.42 -7.84
N GLN A 113 58.99 31.41 -8.71
CA GLN A 113 59.99 30.34 -8.85
C GLN A 113 61.36 30.87 -9.33
N SER A 114 61.35 31.85 -10.25
CA SER A 114 62.59 32.45 -10.76
C SER A 114 63.24 33.42 -9.78
N THR A 115 62.43 34.10 -8.95
CA THR A 115 62.91 35.06 -7.94
C THR A 115 63.30 34.38 -6.62
N HIS A 116 62.97 33.10 -6.44
CA HIS A 116 63.39 32.27 -5.31
C HIS A 116 64.51 31.29 -5.74
N PRO A 117 65.75 31.76 -5.96
CA PRO A 117 66.89 30.89 -6.22
C PRO A 117 67.33 30.23 -4.91
N ALA A 118 66.78 29.05 -4.60
CA ALA A 118 67.29 28.11 -3.60
C ALA A 118 67.98 28.78 -2.39
N ASP A 119 67.27 29.62 -1.66
CA ASP A 119 67.62 29.98 -0.28
C ASP A 119 67.39 28.73 0.57
N HIS A 120 68.49 27.97 0.66
CA HIS A 120 68.87 27.10 1.74
C HIS A 120 67.74 26.76 2.72
N VAL A 121 67.16 25.58 2.55
CA VAL A 121 66.53 24.84 3.66
C VAL A 121 67.63 24.59 4.70
N ILE A 122 67.74 25.49 5.69
CA ILE A 122 68.00 25.12 7.08
C ILE A 122 66.86 25.75 7.88
N ASP A 123 65.85 24.94 8.16
CA ASP A 123 65.30 24.91 9.51
C ASP A 123 64.75 23.51 9.76
N GLY A 124 65.15 22.95 10.91
CA GLY A 124 65.05 21.54 11.28
C GLY A 124 63.67 21.03 11.68
#